data_AF-A0A346PI53-F1
#
_entry.id   AF-A0A346PI53-F1
#
_cell.length_a   1.000
_cell.length_b   1.000
_cell.length_c   1.000
_cell.angle_alpha   90.00
_cell.angle_beta   90.00
_cell.angle_gamma   90.00
#
_symmetry.space_group_name_H-M   'P 1'
#
loop_
_entity.id
_entity.type
_entity.pdbx_description
1 polymer ?
#
loop_
_entity_poly.entity_id
_entity_poly.type
_entity_poly.pdbx_seq_one_letter_code
_entity_poly.pdbx_strand_id
1 'polypeptide(L)'
;MILEATSEEALTATELSEQCEIPMSTAYRKVEMLTEADLVEERVRINTSGKHATEYRKCFDDVVVSVGEGGEIEIEMTKPDTNDAATASYAAADD
;
A
#
# COMPACT_ATOMS: atom_id res chain seq x y z
N MET A 1 8.96 3.26 -8.28
CA MET A 1 9.09 1.81 -8.02
C MET A 1 7.95 1.26 -7.18
N ILE A 2 8.02 1.08 -5.85
CA ILE A 2 6.88 0.46 -5.12
C ILE A 2 5.63 1.34 -5.10
N LEU A 3 5.72 2.62 -4.71
CA LEU A 3 4.55 3.53 -4.70
C LEU A 3 3.93 3.76 -6.08
N GLU A 4 4.74 3.59 -7.12
CA GLU A 4 4.30 3.68 -8.51
C GLU A 4 3.61 2.39 -8.93
N ALA A 5 4.18 1.22 -8.59
CA ALA A 5 3.58 -0.08 -8.87
C ALA A 5 2.23 -0.26 -8.16
N THR A 6 2.08 0.26 -6.93
CA THR A 6 0.82 0.21 -6.18
C THR A 6 -0.18 1.31 -6.52
N SER A 7 0.08 2.11 -7.56
CA SER A 7 -0.80 3.23 -7.96
C SER A 7 -2.00 2.76 -8.77
N GLU A 8 -1.84 1.75 -9.63
CA GLU A 8 -2.91 1.24 -10.49
C GLU A 8 -3.69 0.12 -9.78
N GLU A 9 -2.98 -0.87 -9.23
CA GLU A 9 -3.55 -2.05 -8.59
C GLU A 9 -2.93 -2.35 -7.23
N ALA A 10 -3.65 -3.14 -6.42
CA ALA A 10 -3.11 -3.67 -5.18
C ALA A 10 -2.17 -4.84 -5.49
N LEU A 11 -1.00 -4.90 -4.86
CA LEU A 11 0.03 -5.89 -5.15
C LEU A 11 0.57 -6.52 -3.87
N THR A 12 0.84 -7.82 -3.92
CA THR A 12 1.53 -8.54 -2.85
C THR A 12 3.02 -8.19 -2.80
N ALA A 13 3.67 -8.44 -1.66
CA ALA A 13 5.13 -8.24 -1.54
C ALA A 13 5.93 -9.06 -2.57
N THR A 14 5.42 -10.22 -2.98
CA THR A 14 6.02 -11.06 -4.03
C THR A 14 5.90 -10.41 -5.40
N GLU A 15 4.70 -9.98 -5.79
CA GLU A 15 4.48 -9.29 -7.07
C GLU A 15 5.31 -7.99 -7.13
N LEU A 16 5.42 -7.25 -6.03
CA LEU A 16 6.29 -6.08 -5.93
C LEU A 16 7.77 -6.43 -6.11
N SER A 17 8.24 -7.52 -5.52
CA SER A 17 9.63 -7.99 -5.70
C SER A 17 9.94 -8.32 -7.16
N GLU A 18 9.01 -8.98 -7.84
CA GLU A 18 9.13 -9.37 -9.25
C GLU A 18 9.06 -8.15 -10.17
N GLN A 19 8.02 -7.31 -10.05
CA GLN A 19 7.80 -6.15 -10.91
C GLN A 19 8.83 -5.05 -10.70
N CYS A 20 9.28 -4.85 -9.46
CA CYS A 20 10.32 -3.89 -9.13
C CYS A 20 11.73 -4.47 -9.26
N GLU A 21 11.88 -5.75 -9.64
CA GLU A 21 13.19 -6.42 -9.77
C GLU A 21 14.11 -6.23 -8.53
N ILE A 22 13.52 -6.27 -7.33
CA ILE A 22 14.23 -6.13 -6.05
C ILE A 22 14.16 -7.44 -5.26
N PRO A 23 15.11 -7.70 -4.34
CA PRO A 23 15.02 -8.87 -3.46
C PRO A 23 13.77 -8.84 -2.57
N MET A 24 13.17 -10.00 -2.30
CA MET A 24 12.01 -10.14 -1.41
C MET A 24 12.19 -9.46 -0.05
N SER A 25 13.37 -9.59 0.56
CA SER A 25 13.69 -8.94 1.84
C SER A 25 13.67 -7.41 1.75
N THR A 26 13.98 -6.85 0.58
CA THR A 26 13.91 -5.41 0.33
C THR A 26 12.48 -4.97 0.07
N ALA A 27 11.70 -5.77 -0.67
CA ALA A 27 10.27 -5.52 -0.87
C ALA A 27 9.53 -5.46 0.47
N TYR A 28 9.66 -6.49 1.32
CA TYR A 28 9.04 -6.55 2.65
C TYR A 28 9.40 -5.34 3.52
N ARG A 29 10.70 -5.02 3.64
CA ARG A 29 11.13 -3.86 4.43
C ARG A 29 10.55 -2.55 3.91
N LYS A 30 10.44 -2.40 2.59
CA LYS A 30 9.90 -1.17 2.00
C LYS A 30 8.40 -1.06 2.19
N VAL A 31 7.61 -2.13 2.00
CA VAL A 31 6.17 -2.08 2.25
C VAL A 31 5.89 -1.83 3.73
N GLU A 32 6.64 -2.44 4.63
CA GLU A 32 6.54 -2.18 6.07
C GLU A 32 6.76 -0.69 6.40
N MET A 33 7.86 -0.08 5.93
CA MET A 33 8.13 1.35 6.13
C MET A 33 7.06 2.26 5.50
N LEU A 34 6.52 1.88 4.34
CA LEU A 34 5.48 2.66 3.67
C LEU A 34 4.13 2.54 4.38
N THR A 35 3.82 1.37 4.94
CA THR A 35 2.62 1.15 5.76
C THR A 35 2.72 1.92 7.07
N GLU A 36 3.88 1.90 7.75
CA GLU A 36 4.13 2.69 8.96
C GLU A 36 4.00 4.21 8.72
N ALA A 37 4.29 4.66 7.50
CA ALA A 37 4.17 6.05 7.08
C ALA A 37 2.79 6.43 6.54
N ASP A 38 1.79 5.54 6.61
CA ASP A 38 0.45 5.73 6.03
C ASP A 38 0.46 6.07 4.52
N LEU A 39 1.49 5.64 3.78
CA LEU A 39 1.63 5.86 2.34
C LEU A 39 1.04 4.72 1.51
N VAL A 40 0.94 3.53 2.09
CA VAL A 40 0.21 2.40 1.53
C VAL A 40 -0.71 1.80 2.60
N GLU A 41 -1.82 1.25 2.16
CA GLU A 41 -2.72 0.46 3.00
C GLU A 41 -2.47 -1.04 2.78
N GLU A 42 -2.53 -1.79 3.87
CA GLU A 42 -2.46 -3.26 3.85
C GLU A 42 -3.87 -3.86 3.78
N ARG A 43 -4.10 -4.79 2.86
CA ARG A 43 -5.37 -5.52 2.71
C ARG A 43 -5.13 -7.01 2.55
N VAL A 44 -6.12 -7.81 2.94
CA VAL A 44 -6.09 -9.26 2.73
C VAL A 44 -6.75 -9.58 1.40
N ARG A 45 -5.97 -10.12 0.45
CA ARG A 45 -6.49 -10.68 -0.80
C ARG A 45 -7.13 -12.04 -0.49
N ILE A 46 -8.44 -12.11 -0.62
CA ILE A 46 -9.20 -13.36 -0.44
C ILE A 46 -9.15 -14.14 -1.75
N ASN A 47 -8.52 -15.32 -1.72
CA ASN A 47 -8.51 -16.25 -2.83
C ASN A 47 -9.30 -17.52 -2.45
N THR A 48 -10.17 -17.98 -3.35
CA THR A 48 -10.95 -19.22 -3.22
C THR A 48 -10.08 -20.48 -3.11
N SER A 49 -8.80 -20.40 -3.43
CA SER A 49 -7.81 -21.48 -3.33
C SER A 49 -7.10 -21.58 -1.96
N GLY A 50 -7.46 -20.74 -0.98
CA GLY A 50 -7.02 -20.88 0.42
C GLY A 50 -5.66 -20.28 0.79
N LYS A 51 -4.96 -19.63 -0.14
CA LYS A 51 -3.81 -18.77 0.21
C LYS A 51 -4.28 -17.33 0.30
N HIS A 52 -4.57 -16.88 1.52
CA HIS A 52 -4.68 -15.46 1.81
C HIS A 52 -3.30 -14.83 1.62
N ALA A 53 -3.23 -13.82 0.76
CA ALA A 53 -2.01 -13.07 0.56
C ALA A 53 -2.28 -11.62 0.97
N THR A 54 -1.30 -11.01 1.61
CA THR A 54 -1.36 -9.58 1.94
C THR A 54 -1.02 -8.77 0.70
N GLU A 55 -1.89 -7.84 0.33
CA GLU A 55 -1.71 -6.90 -0.77
C GLU A 55 -1.62 -5.46 -0.26
N TYR A 56 -0.91 -4.63 -1.00
CA TYR A 56 -0.60 -3.25 -0.66
C TYR A 56 -1.08 -2.32 -1.77
N ARG A 57 -1.73 -1.22 -1.41
CA ARG A 57 -2.20 -0.19 -2.35
C ARG A 57 -1.81 1.19 -1.87
N LYS A 58 -1.45 2.10 -2.79
CA LYS A 58 -1.27 3.53 -2.46
C LYS A 58 -2.58 4.12 -1.92
N CYS A 59 -2.54 4.87 -0.82
CA CYS A 59 -3.72 5.45 -0.16
C CYS A 59 -3.71 6.99 -0.07
N PHE A 60 -2.91 7.66 -0.92
CA PHE A 60 -2.85 9.11 -1.05
C PHE A 60 -2.83 9.53 -2.54
N ASP A 61 -3.27 10.73 -2.84
CA ASP A 61 -3.10 11.37 -4.16
C ASP A 61 -1.82 12.20 -4.20
N ASP A 62 -1.63 13.05 -3.18
CA ASP A 62 -0.49 13.94 -3.08
C ASP A 62 0.16 13.88 -1.69
N VAL A 63 1.49 13.99 -1.66
CA VAL A 63 2.28 14.24 -0.45
C VAL A 63 3.08 15.51 -0.69
N VAL A 64 2.86 16.52 0.15
CA VAL A 64 3.59 17.79 0.13
C VAL A 64 4.50 17.82 1.35
N VAL A 65 5.79 18.01 1.10
CA VAL A 65 6.80 18.19 2.15
C VAL A 65 7.28 19.63 2.11
N SER A 66 7.01 20.36 3.18
CA SER A 66 7.41 21.75 3.37
C SER A 66 8.58 21.81 4.34
N VAL A 67 9.63 22.56 3.98
CA VAL A 67 10.79 22.79 4.84
C VAL A 67 10.84 24.29 5.18
N GLY A 68 10.50 24.60 6.44
CA GLY A 68 10.47 25.96 6.96
C GLY A 68 11.86 26.51 7.30
N GLU A 69 11.90 27.79 7.65
CA GLU A 69 13.11 28.41 8.20
C GLU A 69 13.50 27.72 9.51
N GLY A 70 14.79 27.39 9.67
CA GLY A 70 15.27 26.63 10.84
C GLY A 70 15.15 25.10 10.72
N GLY A 71 14.67 24.58 9.58
CA GLY A 71 14.62 23.14 9.32
C GLY A 71 13.38 22.44 9.87
N GLU A 72 12.33 23.20 10.18
CA GLU A 72 11.01 22.65 10.49
C GLU A 72 10.48 21.88 9.27
N ILE A 73 9.98 20.66 9.50
CA ILE A 73 9.43 19.80 8.45
C ILE A 73 7.93 19.66 8.70
N GLU A 74 7.14 20.03 7.71
CA GLU A 74 5.69 19.81 7.69
C GLU A 74 5.36 18.85 6.53
N ILE A 75 4.48 17.89 6.80
CA ILE A 75 4.04 16.89 5.83
C ILE A 75 2.52 16.98 5.75
N GLU A 76 2.02 17.30 4.56
CA GLU A 76 0.60 17.31 4.24
C GLU A 76 0.31 16.19 3.24
N MET A 77 -0.73 15.40 3.52
CA MET A 77 -1.18 14.33 2.63
C MET A 77 -2.62 14.53 2.21
N THR A 78 -2.86 14.45 0.90
CA THR A 78 -4.21 14.46 0.32
C THR A 78 -4.65 13.01 0.10
N LYS A 79 -5.76 12.62 0.71
CA LYS A 79 -6.33 11.28 0.51
C LYS A 79 -7.16 11.26 -0.78
N PRO A 80 -7.20 10.12 -1.51
CA PRO A 80 -8.07 9.97 -2.65
C PRO A 80 -9.53 10.13 -2.24
N ASP A 81 -10.31 10.81 -3.10
CA ASP A 81 -11.76 10.91 -2.94
C ASP A 81 -12.37 9.51 -3.01
N THR A 82 -12.75 8.95 -1.85
CA THR A 82 -13.40 7.64 -1.77
C THR A 82 -14.82 7.72 -2.36
N ASN A 83 -14.93 7.71 -3.69
CA ASN A 83 -16.12 7.26 -4.40
C ASN A 83 -15.96 5.82 -4.93
N ASP A 84 -14.83 5.17 -4.63
CA ASP A 84 -14.58 3.77 -4.97
C ASP A 84 -14.87 2.87 -3.75
N ALA A 85 -16.11 2.96 -3.26
CA ALA A 85 -16.61 2.03 -2.28
C ALA A 85 -17.28 0.84 -3.00
N ALA A 86 -16.60 -0.31 -2.96
CA ALA A 86 -17.15 -1.63 -2.61
C ALA A 86 -16.78 -2.73 -3.61
N THR A 87 -15.70 -3.45 -3.29
CA THR A 87 -15.71 -4.91 -3.30
C THR A 87 -15.05 -5.44 -2.04
N ALA A 88 -15.67 -5.14 -0.89
CA ALA A 88 -15.56 -6.03 0.26
C ALA A 88 -16.57 -7.16 0.02
N SER A 89 -16.13 -8.32 -0.49
CA SER A 89 -16.99 -9.49 -0.53
C SER A 89 -17.04 -10.11 0.86
N TYR A 90 -18.20 -9.97 1.48
CA TYR A 90 -18.71 -10.81 2.55
C TYR A 90 -18.64 -12.30 2.17
N ALA A 91 -18.04 -13.13 3.03
CA ALA A 91 -18.52 -14.48 3.32
C ALA A 91 -17.90 -15.01 4.62
N ALA A 92 -18.75 -15.04 5.64
CA ALA A 92 -18.84 -15.96 6.77
C ALA A 92 -17.60 -16.72 7.28
N ALA A 93 -17.37 -16.58 8.58
CA ALA A 93 -16.74 -17.58 9.41
C ALA A 93 -17.40 -18.97 9.24
N ASP A 94 -16.61 -20.04 9.24
CA ASP A 94 -16.86 -21.27 10.01
C ASP A 94 -15.68 -22.26 9.91
N ASP A 95 -15.37 -22.87 11.05
CA ASP A 95 -14.51 -24.06 11.38
C ASP A 95 -12.98 -24.03 11.17
#